data_AF-A0A924AFF9-F1
#
_entry.id   AF-A0A924AFF9-F1
#
_cell.length_a   1.000
_cell.length_b   1.000
_cell.length_c   1.000
_cell.angle_alpha   90.00
_cell.angle_beta   90.00
_cell.angle_gamma   90.00
#
_symmetry.space_group_name_H-M   'P 1'
#
loop_
_entity.id
_entity.type
_entity.pdbx_description
1 polymer ?
#
loop_
_entity_poly.entity_id
_entity_poly.type
_entity_poly.pdbx_seq_one_letter_code
_entity_poly.pdbx_strand_id
1 'polypeptide(L)'
;MRGLYAQPEGPTGYTERKVVMARHFMVATANPHGTRAGYEMLRAGGNATDAAIAAALVLNLTEPQSSGIGGGAFMLTFNARTRQADAWDGRETAPAAARPDRFMGQDGKPLGLWEAINSGRSVGVPGVLRMMKLAHEQNGKLPWARLFEPAIQLAETGFAVSPRLNALITADTRLRNDAVARGYFFNSDGTPVAVGQPLKNPAFAATLRRIASEGPDAFYKGDIARDIVAAVTAHRLPGDITEADLAGYEAKRRDVLCGKYRAFKVCGMGPPSSGAIAVLAMLGTLERFP
;
A
#
# COMPACT_ATOMS: atom_id res chain seq x y z
N MET A 1 28.21 -15.28 10.01
CA MET A 1 26.82 -14.79 9.93
C MET A 1 26.68 -13.74 8.82
N ARG A 2 26.84 -14.13 7.54
CA ARG A 2 26.58 -13.26 6.38
C ARG A 2 25.35 -13.77 5.62
N GLY A 3 24.21 -13.71 6.29
CA GLY A 3 22.90 -13.66 5.62
C GLY A 3 22.44 -12.23 5.75
N LEU A 4 22.96 -11.34 4.92
CA LEU A 4 22.45 -9.96 4.85
C LEU A 4 20.96 -10.07 4.54
N TYR A 5 20.12 -9.60 5.47
CA TYR A 5 18.71 -9.36 5.20
C TYR A 5 18.64 -8.44 3.98
N ALA A 6 18.38 -9.02 2.81
CA ALA A 6 18.04 -8.24 1.63
C ALA A 6 16.77 -7.47 2.01
N GLN A 7 16.82 -6.14 1.88
CA GLN A 7 15.61 -5.34 2.11
C GLN A 7 14.52 -5.84 1.15
N PRO A 8 13.24 -5.86 1.59
CA PRO A 8 12.13 -6.34 0.75
C PRO A 8 12.07 -5.62 -0.60
N GLU A 9 12.50 -4.36 -0.62
CA GLU A 9 12.68 -3.55 -1.82
C GLU A 9 14.15 -3.11 -1.92
N GLY A 10 14.78 -3.33 -3.09
CA GLY A 10 16.20 -3.01 -3.31
C GLY A 10 16.47 -1.50 -3.37
N PRO A 11 17.62 -1.00 -2.90
CA PRO A 11 17.99 0.40 -3.03
C PRO A 11 18.29 0.75 -4.49
N THR A 12 17.83 1.93 -4.93
CA THR A 12 18.06 2.46 -6.30
C THR A 12 18.95 3.70 -6.30
N GLY A 13 19.78 3.88 -5.26
CA GLY A 13 20.66 5.02 -5.08
C GLY A 13 20.16 6.06 -4.06
N TYR A 14 20.92 7.14 -3.93
CA TYR A 14 20.65 8.27 -3.04
C TYR A 14 20.39 9.54 -3.85
N THR A 15 19.43 10.35 -3.42
CA THR A 15 19.17 11.66 -4.01
C THR A 15 18.95 12.66 -2.89
N GLU A 16 19.80 13.67 -2.81
CA GLU A 16 19.62 14.77 -1.87
C GLU A 16 18.37 15.58 -2.23
N ARG A 17 17.56 15.91 -1.23
CA ARG A 17 16.35 16.73 -1.39
C ARG A 17 16.51 18.01 -0.60
N LYS A 18 16.14 19.13 -1.21
CA LYS A 18 16.11 20.43 -0.53
C LYS A 18 14.99 20.44 0.51
N VAL A 19 15.27 21.00 1.68
CA VAL A 19 14.27 21.27 2.71
C VAL A 19 13.23 22.25 2.14
N VAL A 20 11.94 21.95 2.35
CA VAL A 20 10.83 22.82 1.96
C VAL A 20 10.11 23.30 3.21
N MET A 21 9.84 24.60 3.28
CA MET A 21 9.10 25.23 4.38
C MET A 21 7.73 25.71 3.87
N ALA A 22 6.68 25.49 4.64
CA ALA A 22 5.32 25.93 4.31
C ALA A 22 4.60 26.48 5.55
N ARG A 23 3.64 27.39 5.35
CA ARG A 23 2.90 28.05 6.43
C ARG A 23 1.57 27.40 6.80
N HIS A 24 0.92 26.74 5.84
CA HIS A 24 -0.47 26.28 5.99
C HIS A 24 -0.56 24.76 6.10
N PHE A 25 0.08 24.05 5.18
CA PHE A 25 0.09 22.60 5.15
C PHE A 25 1.32 22.08 4.42
N MET A 26 1.64 20.80 4.64
CA MET A 26 2.76 20.10 4.03
C MET A 26 2.29 18.70 3.62
N VAL A 27 2.79 18.23 2.48
CA VAL A 27 2.65 16.84 2.05
C VAL A 27 4.02 16.34 1.65
N ALA A 28 4.39 15.17 2.16
CA ALA A 28 5.64 14.51 1.83
C ALA A 28 5.36 13.05 1.50
N THR A 29 5.78 12.61 0.33
CA THR A 29 5.65 11.22 -0.13
C THR A 29 6.90 10.82 -0.91
N ALA A 30 7.05 9.53 -1.21
CA ALA A 30 8.18 9.01 -1.98
C ALA A 30 8.19 9.47 -3.45
N ASN A 31 7.04 9.89 -3.99
CA ASN A 31 6.89 10.25 -5.40
C ASN A 31 6.21 11.62 -5.57
N PRO A 32 6.73 12.53 -6.42
CA PRO A 32 6.15 13.87 -6.60
C PRO A 32 4.69 13.86 -7.05
N HIS A 33 4.23 12.84 -7.78
CA HIS A 33 2.82 12.70 -8.16
C HIS A 33 1.92 12.47 -6.95
N GLY A 34 2.33 11.59 -6.01
CA GLY A 34 1.61 11.37 -4.75
C GLY A 34 1.56 12.63 -3.90
N THR A 35 2.67 13.36 -3.82
CA THR A 35 2.74 14.66 -3.11
C THR A 35 1.79 15.68 -3.74
N ARG A 36 1.73 15.76 -5.08
CA ARG A 36 0.83 16.66 -5.81
C ARG A 36 -0.64 16.32 -5.54
N ALA A 37 -1.01 15.05 -5.57
CA ALA A 37 -2.39 14.62 -5.32
C ALA A 37 -2.86 14.96 -3.91
N GLY A 38 -2.02 14.70 -2.90
CA GLY A 38 -2.33 15.10 -1.51
C GLY A 38 -2.43 16.63 -1.37
N TYR A 39 -1.53 17.38 -2.01
CA TYR A 39 -1.57 18.84 -2.05
C TYR A 39 -2.87 19.37 -2.65
N GLU A 40 -3.36 18.77 -3.74
CA GLU A 40 -4.59 19.18 -4.39
C GLU A 40 -5.82 18.99 -3.50
N MET A 41 -5.87 17.92 -2.71
CA MET A 41 -6.95 17.72 -1.73
C MET A 41 -6.92 18.76 -0.61
N LEU A 42 -5.74 19.10 -0.08
CA LEU A 42 -5.61 20.16 0.94
C LEU A 42 -5.98 21.52 0.36
N ARG A 43 -5.53 21.83 -0.86
CA ARG A 43 -5.88 23.07 -1.57
C ARG A 43 -7.39 23.16 -1.85
N ALA A 44 -8.06 22.04 -2.11
CA ALA A 44 -9.51 21.97 -2.27
C ALA A 44 -10.29 22.09 -0.94
N GLY A 45 -9.60 22.32 0.18
CA GLY A 45 -10.22 22.49 1.49
C GLY A 45 -10.45 21.19 2.25
N GLY A 46 -9.91 20.07 1.76
CA GLY A 46 -9.84 18.80 2.49
C GLY A 46 -8.85 18.84 3.65
N ASN A 47 -8.72 17.71 4.34
CA ASN A 47 -7.80 17.56 5.47
C ASN A 47 -6.70 16.52 5.21
N ALA A 48 -5.90 16.23 6.24
CA ALA A 48 -4.79 15.28 6.14
C ALA A 48 -5.23 13.85 5.77
N THR A 49 -6.43 13.42 6.19
CA THR A 49 -7.00 12.11 5.81
C THR A 49 -7.34 12.08 4.33
N ASP A 50 -8.04 13.11 3.82
CA ASP A 50 -8.35 13.24 2.39
C ASP A 50 -7.07 13.24 1.54
N ALA A 51 -6.07 14.01 1.97
CA ALA A 51 -4.79 14.12 1.30
C ALA A 51 -4.00 12.81 1.28
N ALA A 52 -3.98 12.07 2.40
CA ALA A 52 -3.29 10.79 2.50
C ALA A 52 -3.91 9.73 1.60
N ILE A 53 -5.25 9.67 1.50
CA ILE A 53 -5.96 8.73 0.63
C ILE A 53 -5.64 9.02 -0.84
N ALA A 54 -5.77 10.27 -1.29
CA ALA A 54 -5.45 10.65 -2.67
C ALA A 54 -3.98 10.37 -3.03
N ALA A 55 -3.06 10.68 -2.12
CA ALA A 55 -1.65 10.38 -2.29
C ALA A 55 -1.40 8.87 -2.44
N ALA A 56 -1.98 8.05 -1.56
CA ALA A 56 -1.81 6.59 -1.59
C ALA A 56 -2.38 5.95 -2.86
N LEU A 57 -3.51 6.43 -3.37
CA LEU A 57 -4.08 5.96 -4.64
C LEU A 57 -3.17 6.28 -5.83
N VAL A 58 -2.50 7.43 -5.84
CA VAL A 58 -1.50 7.77 -6.86
C VAL A 58 -0.20 6.97 -6.68
N LEU A 59 0.21 6.68 -5.45
CA LEU A 59 1.36 5.82 -5.18
C LEU A 59 1.13 4.38 -5.62
N ASN A 60 -0.12 3.89 -5.66
CA ASN A 60 -0.45 2.62 -6.29
C ASN A 60 0.02 2.53 -7.75
N LEU A 61 0.00 3.66 -8.48
CA LEU A 61 0.46 3.72 -9.87
C LEU A 61 1.95 3.96 -9.97
N THR A 62 2.44 4.92 -9.19
CA THR A 62 3.78 5.52 -9.37
C THR A 62 4.88 4.81 -8.57
N GLU A 63 4.50 4.05 -7.54
CA GLU A 63 5.35 3.16 -6.75
C GLU A 63 4.64 1.79 -6.54
N PRO A 64 4.23 1.10 -7.63
CA PRO A 64 3.36 -0.09 -7.57
C PRO A 64 4.01 -1.29 -6.86
N GLN A 65 5.33 -1.29 -6.75
CA GLN A 65 6.09 -2.31 -6.03
C GLN A 65 5.99 -2.17 -4.51
N SER A 66 5.61 -0.99 -4.00
CA SER A 66 5.66 -0.67 -2.57
C SER A 66 4.28 -0.68 -1.92
N SER A 67 3.24 -0.22 -2.63
CA SER A 67 1.90 -0.06 -2.04
C SER A 67 0.79 -0.15 -3.08
N GLY A 68 -0.41 -0.53 -2.65
CA GLY A 68 -1.60 -0.48 -3.49
C GLY A 68 -2.85 -1.07 -2.84
N ILE A 69 -3.99 -0.94 -3.52
CA ILE A 69 -5.30 -1.42 -3.07
C ILE A 69 -5.38 -2.94 -2.94
N GLY A 70 -4.44 -3.67 -3.56
CA GLY A 70 -4.29 -5.13 -3.45
C GLY A 70 -3.49 -5.60 -2.22
N GLY A 71 -3.05 -4.69 -1.34
CA GLY A 71 -2.31 -5.04 -0.12
C GLY A 71 -3.00 -4.56 1.15
N GLY A 72 -2.20 -4.27 2.18
CA GLY A 72 -2.65 -3.74 3.47
C GLY A 72 -1.86 -2.50 3.91
N ALA A 73 -2.39 -1.78 4.89
CA ALA A 73 -1.76 -0.60 5.44
C ALA A 73 -2.19 -0.31 6.88
N PHE A 74 -1.40 0.53 7.55
CA PHE A 74 -1.80 1.19 8.78
C PHE A 74 -1.83 2.70 8.53
N MET A 75 -2.84 3.39 9.08
CA MET A 75 -2.88 4.85 9.05
C MET A 75 -3.00 5.41 10.47
N LEU A 76 -2.13 6.36 10.79
CA LEU A 76 -2.22 7.14 12.03
C LEU A 76 -2.71 8.54 11.70
N THR A 77 -3.73 9.01 12.41
CA THR A 77 -4.23 10.38 12.29
C THR A 77 -4.16 11.08 13.63
N PHE A 78 -3.95 12.39 13.63
CA PHE A 78 -3.98 13.20 14.85
C PHE A 78 -4.99 14.32 14.69
N ASN A 79 -5.97 14.36 15.60
CA ASN A 79 -6.98 15.41 15.64
C ASN A 79 -6.52 16.51 16.62
N ALA A 80 -6.15 17.67 16.07
CA ALA A 80 -5.66 18.79 16.88
C ALA A 80 -6.71 19.37 17.84
N ARG A 81 -8.02 19.27 17.52
CA ARG A 81 -9.09 19.79 18.37
C ARG A 81 -9.30 18.95 19.62
N THR A 82 -9.31 17.63 19.46
CA THR A 82 -9.47 16.70 20.59
C THR A 82 -8.13 16.30 21.23
N ARG A 83 -7.02 16.62 20.56
CA ARG A 83 -5.65 16.19 20.91
C ARG A 83 -5.51 14.66 21.00
N GLN A 84 -6.30 13.94 20.21
CA GLN A 84 -6.30 12.49 20.16
C GLN A 84 -5.64 11.99 18.87
N ALA A 85 -4.91 10.89 18.99
CA ALA A 85 -4.42 10.13 17.86
C ALA A 85 -5.32 8.91 17.63
N ASP A 86 -5.58 8.58 16.38
CA ASP A 86 -6.29 7.38 15.97
C ASP A 86 -5.40 6.48 15.15
N ALA A 87 -5.62 5.17 15.28
CA ALA A 87 -4.94 4.13 14.53
C ALA A 87 -5.96 3.33 13.72
N TRP A 88 -5.76 3.28 12.41
CA TRP A 88 -6.59 2.57 11.46
C TRP A 88 -5.81 1.39 10.89
N ASP A 89 -6.34 0.20 11.08
CA ASP A 89 -5.76 -1.08 10.71
C ASP A 89 -6.46 -1.65 9.49
N GLY A 90 -5.75 -1.59 8.36
CA GLY A 90 -6.09 -2.26 7.11
C GLY A 90 -5.08 -3.34 6.77
N ARG A 91 -4.48 -3.99 7.77
CA ARG A 91 -3.57 -5.12 7.53
C ARG A 91 -4.35 -6.26 6.87
N GLU A 92 -3.71 -6.92 5.92
CA GLU A 92 -4.29 -8.09 5.27
C GLU A 92 -4.59 -9.19 6.31
N THR A 93 -5.64 -9.96 6.06
CA THR A 93 -5.94 -11.15 6.87
C THR A 93 -5.65 -12.41 6.08
N ALA A 94 -5.30 -13.49 6.78
CA ALA A 94 -5.24 -14.80 6.13
C ALA A 94 -6.66 -15.25 5.76
N PRO A 95 -6.86 -15.90 4.60
CA PRO A 95 -8.15 -16.52 4.26
C PRO A 95 -8.62 -17.50 5.33
N ALA A 96 -9.93 -17.75 5.43
CA ALA A 96 -10.51 -18.68 6.41
C ALA A 96 -9.94 -20.11 6.30
N ALA A 97 -9.54 -20.53 5.09
CA ALA A 97 -8.95 -21.84 4.84
C ALA A 97 -7.48 -21.95 5.30
N ALA A 98 -6.85 -20.86 5.72
CA ALA A 98 -5.44 -20.84 6.05
C ALA A 98 -5.09 -21.74 7.23
N ARG A 99 -4.08 -22.60 7.05
CA ARG A 99 -3.53 -23.49 8.07
C ARG A 99 -2.09 -23.10 8.47
N PRO A 100 -1.63 -23.45 9.69
CA PRO A 100 -0.28 -23.15 10.15
C PRO A 100 0.85 -23.69 9.25
N ASP A 101 0.59 -24.78 8.53
CA ASP A 101 1.52 -25.48 7.65
C ASP A 101 1.42 -25.04 6.17
N ARG A 102 0.69 -23.96 5.84
CA ARG A 102 0.43 -23.53 4.44
C ARG A 102 1.69 -23.29 3.59
N PHE A 103 2.83 -23.03 4.22
CA PHE A 103 4.13 -22.83 3.56
C PHE A 103 5.10 -24.00 3.74
N MET A 104 4.58 -25.19 4.04
CA MET A 104 5.34 -26.44 4.07
C MET A 104 5.17 -27.19 2.74
N GLY A 105 6.26 -27.79 2.26
CA GLY A 105 6.29 -28.71 1.13
C GLY A 105 5.80 -30.11 1.53
N GLN A 106 5.63 -30.99 0.53
CA GLN A 106 5.19 -32.37 0.74
C GLN A 106 6.19 -33.21 1.53
N ASP A 107 7.47 -32.80 1.56
CA ASP A 107 8.54 -33.43 2.32
C ASP A 107 8.58 -32.97 3.80
N GLY A 108 7.62 -32.15 4.22
CA GLY A 108 7.54 -31.62 5.58
C GLY A 108 8.54 -30.49 5.87
N LYS A 109 9.22 -29.94 4.85
CA LYS A 109 10.14 -28.80 5.00
C LYS A 109 9.49 -27.49 4.55
N PRO A 110 9.93 -26.33 5.06
CA PRO A 110 9.46 -25.05 4.56
C PRO A 110 9.76 -24.89 3.07
N LEU A 111 8.83 -24.29 2.34
CA LEU A 111 9.06 -23.83 0.97
C LEU A 111 10.24 -22.84 0.93
N GLY A 112 10.95 -22.80 -0.20
CA GLY A 112 11.95 -21.76 -0.44
C GLY A 112 11.31 -20.37 -0.38
N LEU A 113 12.01 -19.39 0.20
CA LEU A 113 11.46 -18.04 0.45
C LEU A 113 10.78 -17.43 -0.79
N TRP A 114 11.44 -17.46 -1.94
CA TRP A 114 10.90 -16.88 -3.18
C TRP A 114 9.74 -17.66 -3.77
N GLU A 115 9.70 -18.97 -3.57
CA GLU A 115 8.55 -19.79 -3.94
C GLU A 115 7.35 -19.50 -3.04
N ALA A 116 7.58 -19.35 -1.73
CA ALA A 116 6.54 -18.97 -0.80
C ALA A 116 6.00 -17.57 -1.14
N ILE A 117 6.86 -16.55 -1.25
CA ILE A 117 6.46 -15.16 -1.57
C ILE A 117 5.72 -15.11 -2.91
N ASN A 118 6.25 -15.75 -3.96
CA ASN A 118 5.63 -15.74 -5.27
C ASN A 118 4.66 -16.92 -5.43
N SER A 119 3.62 -16.91 -4.60
CA SER A 119 2.53 -17.89 -4.63
C SER A 119 1.19 -17.24 -4.33
N GLY A 120 0.10 -17.85 -4.82
CA GLY A 120 -1.25 -17.47 -4.40
C GLY A 120 -1.46 -17.66 -2.89
N ARG A 121 -0.70 -18.56 -2.24
CA ARG A 121 -0.73 -18.75 -0.79
C ARG A 121 -0.22 -17.54 -0.01
N SER A 122 0.56 -16.66 -0.63
CA SER A 122 1.05 -15.41 0.01
C SER A 122 0.07 -14.25 -0.11
N VAL A 123 -1.02 -14.41 -0.87
CA VAL A 123 -2.04 -13.36 -0.99
C VAL A 123 -2.97 -13.43 0.22
N GLY A 124 -2.87 -12.41 1.08
CA GLY A 124 -3.86 -12.15 2.11
C GLY A 124 -5.04 -11.34 1.56
N VAL A 125 -6.14 -11.27 2.30
CA VAL A 125 -7.31 -10.48 1.95
C VAL A 125 -6.95 -8.99 2.01
N PRO A 126 -7.00 -8.23 0.90
CA PRO A 126 -6.51 -6.84 0.87
C PRO A 126 -7.32 -5.89 1.75
N GLY A 127 -6.66 -5.03 2.52
CA GLY A 127 -7.32 -4.22 3.55
C GLY A 127 -7.33 -2.70 3.34
N VAL A 128 -6.53 -2.21 2.41
CA VAL A 128 -6.29 -0.77 2.23
C VAL A 128 -7.58 0.02 2.00
N LEU A 129 -8.46 -0.44 1.11
CA LEU A 129 -9.68 0.30 0.74
C LEU A 129 -10.70 0.37 1.89
N ARG A 130 -10.91 -0.73 2.63
CA ARG A 130 -11.75 -0.68 3.84
C ARG A 130 -11.19 0.27 4.88
N MET A 131 -9.88 0.25 5.10
CA MET A 131 -9.24 1.13 6.08
C MET A 131 -9.36 2.60 5.68
N MET A 132 -9.08 2.92 4.42
CA MET A 132 -9.26 4.27 3.88
C MET A 132 -10.70 4.74 3.99
N LYS A 133 -11.67 3.88 3.66
CA LYS A 133 -13.11 4.22 3.79
C LYS A 133 -13.49 4.47 5.25
N LEU A 134 -13.10 3.59 6.17
CA LEU A 134 -13.39 3.72 7.59
C LEU A 134 -12.85 5.04 8.16
N ALA A 135 -11.61 5.38 7.83
CA ALA A 135 -11.02 6.64 8.27
C ALA A 135 -11.61 7.87 7.58
N HIS A 136 -11.99 7.76 6.30
CA HIS A 136 -12.68 8.82 5.56
C HIS A 136 -14.07 9.09 6.13
N GLU A 137 -14.83 8.07 6.52
CA GLU A 137 -16.13 8.23 7.17
C GLU A 137 -16.01 8.93 8.52
N GLN A 138 -14.96 8.62 9.28
CA GLN A 138 -14.74 9.24 10.58
C GLN A 138 -14.24 10.68 10.49
N ASN A 139 -13.31 10.94 9.57
CA ASN A 139 -12.49 12.14 9.57
C ASN A 139 -12.49 12.91 8.25
N GLY A 140 -12.88 12.31 7.13
CA GLY A 140 -12.83 12.92 5.79
C GLY A 140 -13.71 14.16 5.66
N LYS A 141 -13.32 15.07 4.75
CA LYS A 141 -14.04 16.32 4.52
C LYS A 141 -14.48 16.49 3.07
N LEU A 142 -13.72 15.95 2.12
CA LEU A 142 -14.10 15.96 0.70
C LEU A 142 -14.98 14.74 0.36
N PRO A 143 -15.80 14.82 -0.69
CA PRO A 143 -16.54 13.65 -1.19
C PRO A 143 -15.58 12.50 -1.53
N TRP A 144 -15.95 11.26 -1.19
CA TRP A 144 -15.12 10.07 -1.42
C TRP A 144 -14.59 9.98 -2.86
N ALA A 145 -15.48 10.15 -3.85
CA ALA A 145 -15.11 10.09 -5.26
C ALA A 145 -14.04 11.11 -5.67
N ARG A 146 -14.00 12.29 -5.03
CA ARG A 146 -13.03 13.35 -5.32
C ARG A 146 -11.59 12.89 -5.08
N LEU A 147 -11.39 12.01 -4.09
CA LEU A 147 -10.06 11.53 -3.70
C LEU A 147 -9.42 10.63 -4.76
N PHE A 148 -10.23 10.05 -5.65
CA PHE A 148 -9.79 9.13 -6.70
C PHE A 148 -9.41 9.83 -7.99
N GLU A 149 -9.92 11.06 -8.22
CA GLU A 149 -9.72 11.78 -9.47
C GLU A 149 -8.25 11.90 -9.90
N PRO A 150 -7.28 12.24 -9.03
CA PRO A 150 -5.88 12.36 -9.45
C PRO A 150 -5.29 11.03 -9.95
N ALA A 151 -5.64 9.92 -9.28
CA ALA A 151 -5.17 8.59 -9.67
C ALA A 151 -5.85 8.09 -10.95
N ILE A 152 -7.15 8.33 -11.12
CA ILE A 152 -7.89 8.02 -12.35
C ILE A 152 -7.27 8.79 -13.52
N GLN A 153 -7.07 10.10 -13.37
CA GLN A 153 -6.49 10.94 -14.44
C GLN A 153 -5.10 10.45 -14.83
N LEU A 154 -4.20 10.23 -13.86
CA LEU A 154 -2.85 9.74 -14.14
C LEU A 154 -2.83 8.34 -14.76
N ALA A 155 -3.75 7.46 -14.37
CA ALA A 155 -3.87 6.14 -14.97
C ALA A 155 -4.25 6.22 -16.46
N GLU A 156 -5.03 7.22 -16.87
CA GLU A 156 -5.46 7.37 -18.27
C GLU A 156 -4.48 8.16 -19.13
N THR A 157 -4.03 9.30 -18.63
CA THR A 157 -3.10 10.17 -19.38
C THR A 157 -1.68 9.63 -19.34
N GLY A 158 -1.38 8.82 -18.32
CA GLY A 158 -0.08 8.27 -18.03
C GLY A 158 0.76 9.17 -17.15
N PHE A 159 1.79 8.57 -16.55
CA PHE A 159 2.83 9.27 -15.79
C PHE A 159 4.21 8.86 -16.31
N ALA A 160 5.20 9.74 -16.17
CA ALA A 160 6.55 9.45 -16.61
C ALA A 160 7.19 8.38 -15.71
N VAL A 161 7.67 7.27 -16.29
CA VAL A 161 8.37 6.23 -15.55
C VAL A 161 9.61 6.81 -14.87
N SER A 162 9.72 6.62 -13.55
CA SER A 162 10.86 7.11 -12.77
C SER A 162 12.10 6.20 -12.93
N PRO A 163 13.32 6.72 -12.70
CA PRO A 163 14.52 5.88 -12.65
C PRO A 163 14.40 4.70 -11.69
N ARG A 164 13.77 4.92 -10.51
CA ARG A 164 13.53 3.89 -9.51
C ARG A 164 12.62 2.78 -10.04
N LEU A 165 11.46 3.16 -10.59
CA LEU A 165 10.49 2.19 -11.11
C LEU A 165 11.10 1.37 -12.25
N ASN A 166 11.77 2.01 -13.20
CA ASN A 166 12.45 1.30 -14.30
C ASN A 166 13.52 0.32 -13.79
N ALA A 167 14.34 0.73 -12.80
CA ALA A 167 15.36 -0.14 -12.22
C ALA A 167 14.75 -1.38 -11.55
N LEU A 168 13.64 -1.22 -10.83
CA LEU A 168 12.96 -2.32 -10.13
C LEU A 168 12.24 -3.26 -11.10
N ILE A 169 11.61 -2.73 -12.16
CA ILE A 169 11.06 -3.54 -13.26
C ILE A 169 12.17 -4.35 -13.93
N THR A 170 13.33 -3.73 -14.17
CA THR A 170 14.47 -4.39 -14.82
C THR A 170 15.06 -5.51 -13.97
N ALA A 171 15.12 -5.31 -12.64
CA ALA A 171 15.66 -6.28 -11.71
C ALA A 171 14.72 -7.47 -11.45
N ASP A 172 13.41 -7.30 -11.63
CA ASP A 172 12.44 -8.37 -11.39
C ASP A 172 12.27 -9.29 -12.60
N THR A 173 12.86 -10.48 -12.51
CA THR A 173 12.80 -11.50 -13.57
C THR A 173 11.43 -12.17 -13.73
N ARG A 174 10.50 -11.97 -12.78
CA ARG A 174 9.19 -12.64 -12.76
C ARG A 174 8.14 -11.88 -13.54
N LEU A 175 8.23 -10.54 -13.57
CA LEU A 175 7.26 -9.69 -14.28
C LEU A 175 7.19 -10.00 -15.77
N ARG A 176 8.30 -10.39 -16.40
CA ARG A 176 8.34 -10.81 -17.81
C ARG A 176 7.58 -12.11 -18.08
N ASN A 177 7.42 -12.95 -17.07
CA ASN A 177 6.77 -14.25 -17.19
C ASN A 177 5.26 -14.18 -16.89
N ASP A 178 4.80 -13.13 -16.23
CA ASP A 178 3.38 -12.85 -16.04
C ASP A 178 2.83 -12.08 -17.26
N ALA A 179 1.78 -12.59 -17.89
CA ALA A 179 1.27 -12.00 -19.14
C ALA A 179 0.70 -10.59 -18.95
N VAL A 180 0.06 -10.32 -17.80
CA VAL A 180 -0.56 -9.02 -17.49
C VAL A 180 0.53 -8.01 -17.16
N ALA A 181 1.46 -8.36 -16.28
CA ALA A 181 2.58 -7.50 -15.93
C ALA A 181 3.50 -7.26 -17.12
N ARG A 182 3.75 -8.28 -17.97
CA ARG A 182 4.52 -8.13 -19.21
C ARG A 182 3.87 -7.12 -20.14
N GLY A 183 2.56 -7.23 -20.37
CA GLY A 183 1.82 -6.31 -21.24
C GLY A 183 1.75 -4.88 -20.70
N TYR A 184 1.96 -4.68 -19.40
CA TYR A 184 1.95 -3.36 -18.77
C TYR A 184 3.34 -2.71 -18.68
N PHE A 185 4.37 -3.47 -18.27
CA PHE A 185 5.69 -2.92 -17.94
C PHE A 185 6.75 -3.06 -19.04
N PHE A 186 6.47 -3.82 -20.11
CA PHE A 186 7.45 -4.10 -21.15
C PHE A 186 6.90 -3.76 -22.55
N ASN A 187 7.81 -3.31 -23.42
CA ASN A 187 7.57 -3.12 -24.84
C ASN A 187 7.48 -4.49 -25.56
N SER A 188 7.03 -4.47 -26.81
CA SER A 188 6.90 -5.68 -27.64
C SER A 188 8.23 -6.40 -27.89
N ASP A 189 9.36 -5.69 -27.83
CA ASP A 189 10.72 -6.24 -27.93
C ASP A 189 11.24 -6.85 -26.61
N GLY A 190 10.43 -6.82 -25.54
CA GLY A 190 10.78 -7.34 -24.23
C GLY A 190 11.62 -6.39 -23.36
N THR A 191 11.92 -5.19 -23.83
CA THR A 191 12.57 -4.14 -23.02
C THR A 191 11.57 -3.50 -22.05
N PRO A 192 11.98 -3.10 -20.83
CA PRO A 192 11.09 -2.39 -19.92
C PRO A 192 10.77 -0.99 -20.45
N VAL A 193 9.60 -0.45 -20.12
CA VAL A 193 9.24 0.94 -20.47
C VAL A 193 10.30 1.90 -19.94
N ALA A 194 10.83 2.75 -20.83
CA ALA A 194 12.00 3.57 -20.54
C ALA A 194 11.68 4.71 -19.57
N VAL A 195 12.69 5.14 -18.81
CA VAL A 195 12.59 6.32 -17.93
C VAL A 195 12.10 7.53 -18.73
N GLY A 196 11.13 8.25 -18.18
CA GLY A 196 10.52 9.42 -18.82
C GLY A 196 9.38 9.10 -19.79
N GLN A 197 9.25 7.86 -20.28
CA GLN A 197 8.12 7.49 -21.12
C GLN A 197 6.82 7.42 -20.30
N PRO A 198 5.67 7.77 -20.92
CA PRO A 198 4.38 7.70 -20.24
C PRO A 198 3.90 6.25 -20.08
N LEU A 199 3.65 5.84 -18.84
CA LEU A 199 3.03 4.55 -18.51
C LEU A 199 1.55 4.77 -18.17
N LYS A 200 0.65 4.09 -18.90
CA LYS A 200 -0.81 4.22 -18.78
C LYS A 200 -1.45 2.92 -18.32
N ASN A 201 -2.44 3.00 -17.44
CA ASN A 201 -3.21 1.86 -16.95
C ASN A 201 -4.73 2.14 -16.98
N PRO A 202 -5.35 2.16 -18.18
CA PRO A 202 -6.79 2.43 -18.31
C PRO A 202 -7.67 1.38 -17.59
N ALA A 203 -7.20 0.13 -17.47
CA ALA A 203 -7.91 -0.90 -16.71
C ALA A 203 -7.97 -0.54 -15.21
N PHE A 204 -6.86 -0.08 -14.62
CA PHE A 204 -6.85 0.41 -13.25
C PHE A 204 -7.71 1.67 -13.07
N ALA A 205 -7.72 2.58 -14.06
CA ALA A 205 -8.62 3.73 -14.04
C ALA A 205 -10.10 3.30 -13.97
N ALA A 206 -10.49 2.27 -14.73
CA ALA A 206 -11.85 1.70 -14.68
C ALA A 206 -12.17 1.10 -13.31
N THR A 207 -11.24 0.34 -12.71
CA THR A 207 -11.38 -0.17 -11.33
C THR A 207 -11.57 0.97 -10.32
N LEU A 208 -10.74 2.01 -10.38
CA LEU A 208 -10.84 3.15 -9.47
C LEU A 208 -12.15 3.93 -9.65
N ARG A 209 -12.67 4.06 -10.87
CA ARG A 209 -13.97 4.69 -11.11
C ARG A 209 -15.09 3.94 -10.42
N ARG A 210 -15.13 2.61 -10.56
CA ARG A 210 -16.13 1.78 -9.88
C ARG A 210 -16.06 1.96 -8.38
N ILE A 211 -14.86 1.95 -7.79
CA ILE A 211 -14.69 2.16 -6.34
C ILE A 211 -15.09 3.58 -5.92
N ALA A 212 -14.83 4.58 -6.76
CA ALA A 212 -15.20 5.97 -6.50
C ALA A 212 -16.73 6.16 -6.50
N SER A 213 -17.46 5.52 -7.42
CA SER A 213 -18.92 5.67 -7.57
C SER A 213 -19.73 4.71 -6.71
N GLU A 214 -19.31 3.46 -6.59
CA GLU A 214 -20.04 2.37 -5.90
C GLU A 214 -19.51 2.15 -4.47
N GLY A 215 -18.40 2.80 -4.08
CA GLY A 215 -17.73 2.60 -2.81
C GLY A 215 -16.82 1.37 -2.79
N PRO A 216 -16.21 1.02 -1.63
CA PRO A 216 -15.26 -0.08 -1.54
C PRO A 216 -15.88 -1.45 -1.89
N ASP A 217 -17.19 -1.62 -1.75
CA ASP A 217 -17.87 -2.89 -2.09
C ASP A 217 -17.67 -3.29 -3.55
N ALA A 218 -17.40 -2.35 -4.46
CA ALA A 218 -17.07 -2.65 -5.86
C ALA A 218 -15.81 -3.52 -5.99
N PHE A 219 -14.87 -3.41 -5.03
CA PHE A 219 -13.64 -4.20 -4.97
C PHE A 219 -13.83 -5.53 -4.21
N TYR A 220 -14.60 -5.50 -3.12
CA TYR A 220 -14.76 -6.63 -2.21
C TYR A 220 -15.88 -7.59 -2.58
N LYS A 221 -16.72 -7.24 -3.56
CA LYS A 221 -17.85 -8.04 -4.05
C LYS A 221 -17.94 -7.96 -5.57
N GLY A 222 -18.69 -8.88 -6.18
CA GLY A 222 -18.98 -8.85 -7.61
C GLY A 222 -17.77 -9.20 -8.49
N ASP A 223 -17.68 -8.61 -9.68
CA ASP A 223 -16.69 -9.00 -10.70
C ASP A 223 -15.25 -8.83 -10.24
N ILE A 224 -14.90 -7.72 -9.58
CA ILE A 224 -13.51 -7.48 -9.14
C ILE A 224 -13.10 -8.54 -8.10
N ALA A 225 -14.00 -8.89 -7.18
CA ALA A 225 -13.73 -9.94 -6.19
C ALA A 225 -13.55 -11.31 -6.86
N ARG A 226 -14.39 -11.64 -7.86
CA ARG A 226 -14.25 -12.86 -8.67
C ARG A 226 -12.93 -12.90 -9.42
N ASP A 227 -12.52 -11.79 -10.04
CA ASP A 227 -11.27 -11.70 -10.79
C ASP A 227 -10.05 -11.89 -9.86
N ILE A 228 -10.08 -11.32 -8.65
CA ILE A 228 -9.04 -11.53 -7.64
C ILE A 228 -8.96 -13.01 -7.26
N VAL A 229 -10.08 -13.65 -6.91
CA VAL A 229 -10.12 -15.08 -6.54
C VAL A 229 -9.63 -15.95 -7.69
N ALA A 230 -10.09 -15.69 -8.91
CA ALA A 230 -9.66 -16.42 -10.10
C ALA A 230 -8.15 -16.30 -10.32
N ALA A 231 -7.58 -15.09 -10.23
CA ALA A 231 -6.14 -14.88 -10.38
C ALA A 231 -5.31 -15.60 -9.30
N VAL A 232 -5.76 -15.55 -8.04
CA VAL A 232 -5.05 -16.19 -6.91
C VAL A 232 -5.09 -17.71 -6.97
N THR A 233 -6.23 -18.28 -7.37
CA THR A 233 -6.44 -19.74 -7.48
C THR A 233 -5.85 -20.32 -8.77
N ALA A 234 -5.69 -19.54 -9.84
CA ALA A 234 -5.06 -19.97 -11.09
C ALA A 234 -3.51 -20.01 -11.01
N HIS A 235 -2.91 -19.49 -9.94
CA HIS A 235 -1.47 -19.50 -9.78
C HIS A 235 -0.92 -20.94 -9.66
N ARG A 236 0.30 -21.21 -10.18
CA ARG A 236 0.96 -22.55 -10.15
C ARG A 236 0.98 -23.19 -8.76
N LEU A 237 1.13 -22.34 -7.75
CA LEU A 237 1.02 -22.67 -6.34
C LEU A 237 -0.18 -21.87 -5.82
N PRO A 238 -1.39 -22.45 -5.88
CA PRO A 238 -2.64 -21.70 -5.76
C PRO A 238 -2.86 -21.23 -4.33
N GLY A 239 -3.49 -20.06 -4.20
CA GLY A 239 -4.05 -19.59 -2.94
C GLY A 239 -5.45 -20.12 -2.70
N ASP A 240 -5.97 -19.80 -1.53
CA ASP A 240 -7.23 -20.31 -0.99
C ASP A 240 -8.17 -19.18 -0.53
N ILE A 241 -7.96 -17.96 -1.04
CA ILE A 241 -8.88 -16.84 -0.82
C ILE A 241 -10.20 -17.08 -1.56
N THR A 242 -11.31 -16.76 -0.92
CA THR A 242 -12.65 -16.87 -1.48
C THR A 242 -13.33 -15.50 -1.60
N GLU A 243 -14.43 -15.43 -2.36
CA GLU A 243 -15.27 -14.23 -2.39
C GLU A 243 -15.84 -13.91 -1.00
N ALA A 244 -16.10 -14.93 -0.17
CA ALA A 244 -16.56 -14.76 1.20
C ALA A 244 -15.49 -14.11 2.09
N ASP A 245 -14.22 -14.47 1.91
CA ASP A 245 -13.11 -13.83 2.62
C ASP A 245 -13.00 -12.34 2.27
N LEU A 246 -13.11 -12.00 0.98
CA LEU A 246 -13.11 -10.60 0.51
C LEU A 246 -14.32 -9.84 1.04
N ALA A 247 -15.52 -10.40 0.90
CA ALA A 247 -16.76 -9.75 1.32
C ALA A 247 -16.81 -9.54 2.84
N GLY A 248 -16.22 -10.47 3.62
CA GLY A 248 -16.17 -10.43 5.08
C GLY A 248 -15.01 -9.64 5.67
N TYR A 249 -14.13 -9.03 4.85
CA TYR A 249 -13.01 -8.25 5.38
C TYR A 249 -13.47 -6.97 6.07
N GLU A 250 -12.96 -6.75 7.29
CA GLU A 250 -13.19 -5.55 8.08
C GLU A 250 -11.87 -4.89 8.50
N ALA A 251 -11.74 -3.60 8.19
CA ALA A 251 -10.70 -2.76 8.78
C ALA A 251 -11.08 -2.41 10.22
N LYS A 252 -10.07 -2.17 11.07
CA LYS A 252 -10.28 -1.96 12.51
C LYS A 252 -9.74 -0.60 12.94
N ARG A 253 -10.48 0.08 13.80
CA ARG A 253 -9.87 1.12 14.66
C ARG A 253 -9.15 0.41 15.80
N ARG A 254 -7.92 0.82 16.09
CA ARG A 254 -7.07 0.27 17.14
C ARG A 254 -6.70 1.38 18.12
N ASP A 255 -6.30 0.98 19.32
CA ASP A 255 -5.64 1.89 20.25
C ASP A 255 -4.25 2.26 19.72
N VAL A 256 -3.92 3.54 19.84
CA VAL A 256 -2.58 4.03 19.52
C VAL A 256 -1.64 3.68 20.67
N LEU A 257 -0.48 3.09 20.34
CA LEU A 257 0.54 2.82 21.33
C LEU A 257 1.42 4.06 21.51
N CYS A 258 1.46 4.61 22.73
CA CYS A 258 2.27 5.79 23.03
C CYS A 258 3.17 5.56 24.24
N GLY A 259 4.37 6.12 24.19
CA GLY A 259 5.30 6.24 25.32
C GLY A 259 5.86 7.65 25.42
N LYS A 260 6.47 7.96 26.57
CA LYS A 260 7.25 9.19 26.73
C LYS A 260 8.70 8.89 26.31
N TYR A 261 9.34 9.88 25.72
CA TYR A 261 10.78 9.90 25.53
C TYR A 261 11.26 11.33 25.69
N ARG A 262 11.96 11.60 26.80
CA ARG A 262 12.40 12.95 27.18
C ARG A 262 11.21 13.92 27.20
N ALA A 263 11.30 15.02 26.46
CA ALA A 263 10.23 16.04 26.38
C ALA A 263 9.05 15.64 25.48
N PHE A 264 9.10 14.50 24.79
CA PHE A 264 8.13 14.14 23.75
C PHE A 264 7.24 12.96 24.15
N LYS A 265 6.00 12.99 23.64
CA LYS A 265 5.13 11.81 23.57
C LYS A 265 5.28 11.21 22.18
N VAL A 266 5.82 9.99 22.10
CA VAL A 266 6.00 9.25 20.86
C VAL A 266 4.86 8.25 20.74
N CYS A 267 4.13 8.30 19.65
CA CYS A 267 2.98 7.45 19.39
C CYS A 267 3.16 6.71 18.06
N GLY A 268 2.65 5.48 18.00
CA GLY A 268 2.70 4.66 16.80
C GLY A 268 1.62 3.59 16.78
N MET A 269 1.66 2.76 15.75
CA MET A 269 0.70 1.67 15.57
C MET A 269 0.98 0.53 16.55
N GLY A 270 -0.01 0.17 17.36
CA GLY A 270 0.05 -1.03 18.19
C GLY A 270 -0.08 -2.34 17.39
N PRO A 271 -0.22 -3.49 18.06
CA PRO A 271 -0.50 -4.76 17.41
C PRO A 271 -1.69 -4.65 16.42
N PRO A 272 -1.59 -5.24 15.22
CA PRO A 272 -0.65 -6.30 14.84
C PRO A 272 0.73 -5.82 14.37
N SER A 273 1.00 -4.51 14.40
CA SER A 273 2.35 -3.98 14.15
C SER A 273 3.25 -4.13 15.38
N SER A 274 4.50 -4.55 15.18
CA SER A 274 5.54 -4.55 16.21
C SER A 274 6.35 -3.25 16.24
N GLY A 275 6.18 -2.37 15.26
CA GLY A 275 7.06 -1.21 15.05
C GLY A 275 7.09 -0.25 16.23
N ALA A 276 5.93 0.19 16.71
CA ALA A 276 5.87 1.12 17.84
C ALA A 276 6.38 0.48 19.14
N ILE A 277 6.11 -0.82 19.36
CA ILE A 277 6.62 -1.56 20.53
C ILE A 277 8.15 -1.55 20.52
N ALA A 278 8.76 -1.93 19.40
CA ALA A 278 10.21 -1.97 19.27
C ALA A 278 10.85 -0.60 19.44
N VAL A 279 10.32 0.44 18.76
CA VAL A 279 10.83 1.82 18.87
C VAL A 279 10.73 2.34 20.31
N LEU A 280 9.59 2.17 20.96
CA LEU A 280 9.41 2.64 22.34
C LEU A 280 10.28 1.88 23.34
N ALA A 281 10.49 0.57 23.16
CA ALA A 281 11.40 -0.21 23.99
C ALA A 281 12.87 0.26 23.82
N MET A 282 13.29 0.53 22.59
CA MET A 282 14.62 1.09 22.30
C MET A 282 14.77 2.48 22.91
N LEU A 283 13.78 3.37 22.74
CA LEU A 283 13.79 4.71 23.32
C LEU A 283 13.83 4.67 24.85
N GLY A 284 13.04 3.79 25.49
CA GLY A 284 13.06 3.63 26.95
C GLY A 284 14.39 3.08 27.49
N THR A 285 15.11 2.29 26.68
CA THR A 285 16.48 1.87 27.02
C THR A 285 17.46 3.03 26.88
N LEU A 286 17.35 3.79 25.77
CA LEU A 286 18.22 4.94 25.47
C LEU A 286 17.98 6.14 26.38
N GLU A 287 16.80 6.27 26.97
CA GLU A 287 16.46 7.37 27.89
C GLU A 287 17.35 7.41 29.15
N ARG A 288 18.02 6.30 29.46
CA ARG A 288 18.99 6.19 30.56
C ARG A 288 20.35 6.83 30.23
N PHE A 289 20.58 7.21 28.97
CA PHE A 289 21.83 7.80 28.50
C PHE A 289 21.62 9.27 28.11
N PRO A 290 22.62 10.15 28.33
CA PRO A 290 22.55 11.56 27.97
C PRO A 290 22.14 11.81 26.52
#